data_AF-A0A1J5KID4-F1
#
_entry.id   AF-A0A1J5KID4-F1
#
_cell.length_a   1.000
_cell.length_b   1.000
_cell.length_c   1.000
_cell.angle_alpha   90.00
_cell.angle_beta   90.00
_cell.angle_gamma   90.00
#
_symmetry.space_group_name_H-M   'P 1'
#
loop_
_entity.id
_entity.type
_entity.pdbx_description
1 polymer ?
#
loop_
_entity_poly.entity_id
_entity_poly.type
_entity_poly.pdbx_seq_one_letter_code
_entity_poly.pdbx_strand_id
1 'polypeptide(L)'
;MKLKELKSWINKLSDAELEKELRYNSMDYGISGGITEIIRSDENLYYVGDQPVLLHTSAELLKMGYSKEDIEKFEVEVPQGCYYIELSNEYSILERFTD
;
A
#
# COMPACT_ATOMS: atom_id res chain seq x y z
N MET A 1 -12.28 2.07 7.94
CA MET A 1 -12.24 3.20 8.90
C MET A 1 -11.67 4.41 8.18
N LYS A 2 -12.31 5.57 8.20
CA LYS A 2 -11.74 6.81 7.65
C LYS A 2 -10.55 7.27 8.50
N LEU A 3 -9.58 8.00 7.94
CA LEU A 3 -8.41 8.47 8.68
C LEU A 3 -8.77 9.29 9.93
N LYS A 4 -9.83 10.10 9.86
CA LYS A 4 -10.34 10.85 11.02
C LYS A 4 -10.87 9.96 12.15
N GLU A 5 -11.42 8.79 11.79
CA GLU A 5 -11.92 7.81 12.74
C GLU A 5 -10.75 7.05 13.38
N LEU A 6 -9.72 6.71 12.59
CA LEU A 6 -8.47 6.13 13.10
C LEU A 6 -7.77 7.09 14.06
N LYS A 7 -7.61 8.35 13.67
CA LYS A 7 -7.04 9.39 14.53
C LYS A 7 -7.84 9.54 15.83
N SER A 8 -9.17 9.58 15.74
CA SER A 8 -10.02 9.68 16.93
C SER A 8 -9.88 8.47 17.85
N TRP A 9 -9.68 7.27 17.29
CA TRP A 9 -9.43 6.06 18.05
C TRP A 9 -8.03 6.07 18.70
N ILE A 10 -6.98 6.39 17.93
CA ILE A 10 -5.60 6.51 18.40
C ILE A 10 -5.49 7.56 19.52
N ASN A 11 -6.15 8.72 19.38
CA ASN A 11 -6.13 9.78 20.38
C ASN A 11 -6.81 9.41 21.72
N LYS A 12 -7.50 8.27 21.79
CA LYS A 12 -8.05 7.74 23.06
C LYS A 12 -7.06 6.85 23.79
N LEU A 13 -5.99 6.44 23.13
CA LEU A 13 -4.91 5.67 23.74
C LEU A 13 -4.11 6.57 24.66
N SER A 14 -3.61 6.02 25.77
CA SER A 14 -2.67 6.74 26.62
C SER A 14 -1.29 6.79 25.95
N ASP A 15 -0.42 7.69 26.42
CA ASP A 15 0.96 7.78 25.93
C ASP A 15 1.67 6.42 25.98
N ALA A 16 1.49 5.65 27.06
CA ALA A 16 2.06 4.31 27.18
C ALA A 16 1.50 3.29 26.19
N GLU A 17 0.26 3.44 25.73
CA GLU A 17 -0.33 2.60 24.69
C GLU A 17 0.14 3.01 23.29
N LEU A 18 0.44 4.30 23.08
CA LEU A 18 0.98 4.82 21.82
C LEU A 18 2.43 4.36 21.55
N GLU A 19 3.18 4.03 22.60
CA GLU A 19 4.53 3.44 22.50
C GLU A 19 4.52 1.95 22.11
N LYS A 20 3.36 1.31 22.02
CA LYS A 20 3.26 -0.12 21.66
C LYS A 20 3.28 -0.31 20.15
N GLU A 21 3.89 -1.41 19.70
CA GLU A 21 3.93 -1.77 18.28
C GLU A 21 2.53 -2.07 17.73
N LEU A 22 2.23 -1.51 16.55
CA LEU A 22 1.07 -1.90 15.76
C LEU A 22 1.43 -3.14 14.92
N ARG A 23 0.80 -4.27 15.24
CA ARG A 23 1.00 -5.55 14.54
C ARG A 23 -0.23 -5.90 13.72
N TYR A 24 -0.01 -6.50 12.55
CA TYR A 24 -1.07 -7.09 11.74
C TYR A 24 -0.91 -8.61 11.70
N ASN A 25 -2.02 -9.32 11.66
CA ASN A 25 -2.05 -10.78 11.51
C ASN A 25 -3.16 -11.15 10.51
N SER A 26 -2.79 -11.79 9.41
CA SER A 26 -3.72 -12.29 8.40
C SER A 26 -3.97 -13.78 8.62
N MET A 27 -5.20 -14.14 8.98
CA MET A 27 -5.60 -15.54 9.18
C MET A 27 -5.75 -16.31 7.85
N ASP A 28 -6.01 -15.59 6.76
CA ASP A 28 -6.31 -16.19 5.45
C ASP A 28 -5.07 -16.37 4.56
N TYR A 29 -3.97 -15.65 4.84
CA TYR A 29 -2.75 -15.70 4.03
C TYR A 29 -1.49 -16.09 4.81
N GLY A 30 -1.60 -16.42 6.10
CA GLY A 30 -0.47 -16.91 6.91
C GLY A 30 0.62 -15.85 7.16
N ILE A 31 0.33 -14.58 6.92
CA ILE A 31 1.27 -13.48 7.09
C ILE A 31 1.00 -12.78 8.42
N SER A 32 2.00 -12.79 9.31
CA SER A 32 1.96 -12.08 10.60
C SER A 32 3.24 -11.26 10.75
N GLY A 33 3.14 -10.04 11.29
CA GLY A 33 4.30 -9.15 11.39
C GLY A 33 3.99 -7.78 12.00
N GLY A 34 5.05 -7.01 12.24
CA GLY A 34 4.94 -5.60 12.61
C GLY A 34 4.71 -4.73 11.38
N ILE A 35 3.97 -3.63 11.54
CA ILE A 35 3.85 -2.60 10.50
C ILE A 35 5.06 -1.68 10.63
N THR A 36 5.96 -1.72 9.65
CA THR A 36 7.18 -0.89 9.64
C THR A 36 6.94 0.50 9.08
N GLU A 37 6.02 0.63 8.12
CA GLU A 37 5.72 1.90 7.44
C GLU A 37 4.25 1.98 7.03
N ILE A 38 3.71 3.21 7.04
CA ILE A 38 2.43 3.54 6.44
C ILE A 38 2.72 4.59 5.36
N ILE A 39 2.55 4.19 4.10
CA ILE A 39 2.86 5.01 2.94
C ILE A 39 1.64 5.83 2.57
N ARG A 40 1.84 7.12 2.28
CA ARG A 40 0.82 7.95 1.63
C ARG A 40 1.03 7.89 0.12
N SER A 41 0.00 7.53 -0.62
CA SER A 41 0.06 7.62 -2.07
C SER A 41 -0.25 9.04 -2.53
N ASP A 42 0.60 9.61 -3.37
CA ASP A 42 0.36 10.91 -4.03
C ASP A 42 -0.33 10.75 -5.39
N GLU A 43 -0.48 9.51 -5.87
CA GLU A 43 -1.12 9.14 -7.14
C GLU A 43 -2.07 7.95 -6.97
N ASN A 44 -2.91 7.67 -7.96
CA ASN A 44 -3.65 6.41 -8.01
C ASN A 44 -2.68 5.26 -8.29
N LEU A 45 -2.79 4.18 -7.52
CA LEU A 45 -2.05 2.94 -7.77
C LEU A 45 -2.98 1.85 -8.27
N TYR A 46 -2.52 1.14 -9.29
CA TYR A 46 -3.26 0.15 -10.06
C TYR A 46 -2.59 -1.22 -9.91
N TYR A 47 -3.39 -2.26 -9.75
CA TYR A 47 -2.93 -3.64 -9.87
C TYR A 47 -3.25 -4.17 -11.27
N VAL A 48 -2.27 -4.82 -11.91
CA VAL A 48 -2.40 -5.31 -13.28
C VAL A 48 -2.49 -6.84 -13.39
N GLY A 49 -2.67 -7.53 -12.26
CA GLY A 49 -2.92 -8.98 -12.24
C GLY A 49 -1.67 -9.85 -12.28
N ASP A 50 -0.50 -9.28 -12.00
CA ASP A 50 0.79 -9.97 -11.96
C ASP A 50 1.17 -10.48 -10.56
N GLN A 51 2.19 -11.34 -10.51
CA GLN A 51 2.79 -11.82 -9.28
C GLN A 51 4.30 -11.53 -9.32
N PRO A 52 4.88 -10.88 -8.29
CA PRO A 52 4.25 -10.42 -7.05
C PRO A 52 3.20 -9.32 -7.27
N VAL A 53 2.29 -9.13 -6.29
CA VAL A 53 1.27 -8.06 -6.35
C VAL A 53 1.98 -6.71 -6.19
N LEU A 54 2.36 -6.12 -7.31
CA LEU A 54 2.95 -4.80 -7.38
C LEU A 54 1.89 -3.80 -7.84
N LEU A 55 1.83 -2.67 -7.16
CA LEU A 55 0.96 -1.57 -7.53
C LEU A 55 1.77 -0.53 -8.29
N HIS A 56 1.22 -0.07 -9.40
CA HIS A 56 1.89 0.86 -10.31
C HIS A 56 1.11 2.16 -10.43
N THR A 57 1.83 3.26 -10.60
CA THR A 57 1.26 4.54 -11.05
C THR A 57 0.89 4.48 -12.52
N SER A 58 0.01 5.38 -12.96
CA SER A 58 -0.30 5.54 -14.38
C SER A 58 0.95 5.82 -15.25
N ALA A 59 1.93 6.57 -14.71
CA ALA A 59 3.16 6.91 -15.41
C ALA A 59 4.07 5.68 -15.62
N GLU A 60 4.13 4.77 -14.65
CA GLU A 60 4.84 3.50 -14.77
C GLU A 60 4.17 2.59 -15.80
N LEU A 61 2.83 2.47 -15.77
CA LEU A 61 2.10 1.67 -16.75
C LEU A 61 2.28 2.17 -18.19
N LEU A 62 2.33 3.48 -18.41
CA LEU A 62 2.65 4.05 -19.73
C LEU A 62 4.05 3.65 -20.20
N LYS A 63 5.04 3.61 -19.30
CA LYS A 63 6.41 3.15 -19.62
C LYS A 63 6.45 1.65 -19.92
N MET A 64 5.59 0.86 -19.29
CA MET A 64 5.43 -0.57 -19.53
C MET A 64 4.69 -0.90 -20.84
N GLY A 65 4.16 0.11 -21.54
CA GLY A 65 3.53 -0.05 -22.85
C GLY A 65 2.00 -0.13 -22.82
N TYR A 66 1.35 0.10 -21.67
CA TYR A 66 -0.11 0.21 -21.60
C TYR A 66 -0.60 1.50 -22.25
N SER A 67 -1.73 1.43 -22.95
CA SER A 67 -2.41 2.62 -23.47
C SER A 67 -3.17 3.34 -22.35
N LYS A 68 -3.51 4.62 -22.57
CA LYS A 68 -4.34 5.36 -21.60
C LYS A 68 -5.72 4.71 -21.46
N GLU A 69 -6.28 4.27 -22.58
CA GLU A 69 -7.57 3.60 -22.66
C GLU A 69 -7.57 2.26 -21.91
N ASP A 70 -6.43 1.59 -21.81
CA ASP A 70 -6.31 0.36 -21.01
C ASP A 70 -6.17 0.67 -19.52
N ILE A 71 -5.38 1.69 -19.15
CA ILE A 71 -5.22 2.13 -17.75
C ILE A 71 -6.57 2.57 -17.16
N GLU A 72 -7.42 3.24 -17.95
CA GLU A 72 -8.76 3.66 -17.53
C GLU A 72 -9.69 2.48 -17.20
N LYS A 73 -9.39 1.26 -17.68
CA LYS A 73 -10.17 0.05 -17.38
C LYS A 73 -9.68 -0.66 -16.13
N PHE A 74 -8.49 -0.35 -15.62
CA PHE A 74 -7.97 -0.97 -14.40
C PHE A 74 -8.66 -0.40 -13.16
N GLU A 75 -8.84 -1.26 -12.16
CA GLU A 75 -9.32 -0.83 -10.86
C GLU A 75 -8.21 -0.08 -10.11
N VAL A 76 -8.59 1.03 -9.49
CA VAL A 76 -7.69 1.78 -8.59
C VAL A 76 -7.72 1.08 -7.24
N GLU A 77 -6.67 0.32 -6.94
CA GLU A 77 -6.52 -0.39 -5.66
C GLU A 77 -6.23 0.59 -4.52
N VAL A 78 -5.35 1.57 -4.78
CA VAL A 78 -5.04 2.62 -3.81
C VAL A 78 -5.29 3.98 -4.45
N PRO A 79 -6.39 4.66 -4.08
CA PRO A 79 -6.66 6.00 -4.59
C PRO A 79 -5.63 7.02 -4.14
N GLN A 80 -5.44 8.05 -4.96
CA GLN A 80 -4.62 9.21 -4.66
C GLN A 80 -5.02 9.82 -3.30
N GLY A 81 -4.01 10.11 -2.47
CA GLY A 81 -4.16 10.70 -1.14
C GLY A 81 -4.54 9.69 -0.04
N CYS A 82 -4.73 8.42 -0.36
CA CYS A 82 -4.91 7.37 0.63
C CYS A 82 -3.58 6.95 1.28
N TYR A 83 -3.70 6.29 2.43
CA TYR A 83 -2.60 5.67 3.13
C TYR A 83 -2.74 4.16 3.01
N TYR A 84 -1.64 3.48 2.75
CA TYR A 84 -1.59 2.03 2.63
C TYR A 84 -0.35 1.47 3.32
N ILE A 85 -0.35 0.15 3.53
CA ILE A 85 0.77 -0.59 4.09
C ILE A 85 1.24 -1.51 2.98
N GLU A 86 2.52 -1.40 2.63
CA GLU A 86 3.17 -2.36 1.75
C GLU A 86 3.91 -3.38 2.62
N LEU A 87 3.65 -4.66 2.40
CA LEU A 87 4.34 -5.73 3.12
C LEU A 87 5.55 -6.13 2.29
N SER A 88 6.71 -5.58 2.64
CA SER A 88 7.96 -5.86 1.96
C SER A 88 8.35 -7.33 2.15
N ASN A 89 8.11 -8.15 1.12
CA ASN A 89 8.96 -9.30 0.85
C ASN A 89 10.19 -8.74 0.12
N GLU A 90 11.39 -9.17 0.49
CA GLU A 90 12.71 -8.67 0.05
C GLU A 90 12.90 -8.52 -1.49
N TYR A 91 11.97 -9.01 -2.31
CA TYR A 91 11.91 -8.82 -3.76
C TYR A 91 11.48 -7.42 -4.22
N SER A 92 10.61 -6.69 -3.50
CA SER A 92 10.08 -5.39 -3.96
C SER A 92 11.12 -4.25 -3.93
N ILE A 93 12.14 -4.37 -3.09
CA ILE A 93 13.25 -3.41 -3.01
C ILE A 93 14.21 -3.61 -4.19
N LEU A 94 14.41 -4.84 -4.68
CA LEU A 94 15.41 -5.10 -5.72
C LEU A 94 14.96 -4.64 -7.12
N GLU A 95 13.66 -4.64 -7.41
CA GLU A 95 13.12 -4.21 -8.71
C GLU A 95 13.00 -2.67 -8.84
N ARG A 96 12.83 -1.92 -7.74
CA ARG A 96 12.83 -0.45 -7.79
C ARG A 96 14.20 0.18 -8.07
N PHE A 97 15.29 -0.60 -7.97
CA PHE A 97 16.67 -0.14 -8.16
C PHE A 97 17.42 -0.85 -9.29
N THR A 98 16.73 -1.62 -10.14
CA THR A 98 17.32 -2.20 -11.35
C THR A 98 16.79 -1.49 -12.60
N ASP A 99 17.57 -0.50 -13.03
CA ASP A 99 17.53 0.31 -14.26
C ASP A 99 16.48 1.43 -14.42
#